data_AF-A0A257NQ12-F1
#
_entry.id   AF-A0A257NQ12-F1
#
_cell.length_a   1.000
_cell.length_b   1.000
_cell.length_c   1.000
_cell.angle_alpha   90.00
_cell.angle_beta   90.00
_cell.angle_gamma   90.00
#
_symmetry.space_group_name_H-M   'P 1'
#
loop_
_entity.id
_entity.type
_entity.pdbx_description
1 polymer ?
#
loop_
_entity_poly.entity_id
_entity_poly.type
_entity_poly.pdbx_seq_one_letter_code
_entity_poly.pdbx_strand_id
1 'polypeptide(L)'
;LSKERTFDAAYTALEKQITELGKVREVYENIEKPLIKVVRKIEEHGVLIDTTVLTHLAKKYQTELEHIEKNIYRDAGREFNVNSPKQLGEVLFDELKITPERHKKTPGGARSTRESELEKIRDAHPIVADILEYRELKKLLSTYIENLPPLLDAENRLHAEFLQTGTTTGRMASQNPNMQNIPIHS
;
A
#
# COMPACT_ATOMS: atom_id res chain seq x y z
N LEU A 1 28.93 6.51 7.59
CA LEU A 1 28.95 5.31 8.47
C LEU A 1 30.37 5.10 8.94
N SER A 2 30.60 5.01 10.25
CA SER A 2 31.96 4.87 10.80
C SER A 2 32.59 3.55 10.31
N LYS A 3 33.93 3.52 10.18
CA LYS A 3 34.67 2.33 9.74
C LYS A 3 35.01 1.38 10.92
N GLU A 4 34.39 1.60 12.07
CA GLU A 4 34.69 0.87 13.29
C GLU A 4 34.12 -0.55 13.26
N ARG A 5 34.84 -1.49 13.88
CA ARG A 5 34.51 -2.92 13.84
C ARG A 5 33.64 -3.39 15.01
N THR A 6 33.39 -2.54 16.00
CA THR A 6 32.58 -2.85 17.18
C THR A 6 31.52 -1.77 17.41
N PHE A 7 30.40 -2.16 18.03
CA PHE A 7 29.31 -1.25 18.34
C PHE A 7 29.76 -0.09 19.22
N ASP A 8 30.47 -0.36 20.32
CA ASP A 8 30.91 0.69 21.26
C ASP A 8 31.84 1.72 20.63
N ALA A 9 32.76 1.26 19.78
CA ALA A 9 33.66 2.15 19.04
C ALA A 9 32.90 2.99 18.01
N ALA A 10 31.96 2.37 17.28
CA ALA A 10 31.10 3.08 16.33
C ALA A 10 30.21 4.12 17.04
N TYR A 11 29.61 3.76 18.16
CA TYR A 11 28.76 4.62 18.98
C TYR A 11 29.55 5.84 19.47
N THR A 12 30.71 5.62 20.07
CA THR A 12 31.58 6.69 20.59
C THR A 12 32.02 7.65 19.48
N ALA A 13 32.41 7.11 18.32
CA ALA A 13 32.82 7.93 17.18
C ALA A 13 31.67 8.78 16.63
N LEU A 14 30.46 8.23 16.55
CA LEU A 14 29.28 8.93 16.07
C LEU A 14 28.79 10.00 17.05
N GLU A 15 28.77 9.71 18.35
CA GLU A 15 28.44 10.67 19.42
C GLU A 15 29.35 11.90 19.37
N LYS A 16 30.67 11.68 19.19
CA LYS A 16 31.62 12.78 19.01
C LYS A 16 31.29 13.62 17.77
N GLN A 17 31.02 12.99 16.63
CA GLN A 17 30.66 13.70 15.40
C GLN A 17 29.36 14.50 15.57
N ILE A 18 28.33 13.93 16.19
CA ILE A 18 27.05 14.61 16.44
C ILE A 18 27.25 15.82 17.35
N THR A 19 28.10 15.71 18.36
CA THR A 19 28.42 16.80 19.30
C THR A 19 28.98 18.04 18.59
N GLU A 20 29.72 17.84 17.50
CA GLU A 20 30.36 18.90 16.71
C GLU A 20 29.39 19.55 15.68
N LEU A 21 28.19 18.99 15.46
CA LEU A 21 27.27 19.36 14.37
C LEU A 21 26.14 20.35 14.74
N GLY A 22 26.26 21.08 15.85
CA GLY A 22 25.37 22.20 16.20
C GLY A 22 23.87 21.84 16.18
N LYS A 23 23.10 22.37 15.21
CA LYS A 23 21.65 22.11 15.07
C LYS A 23 21.29 20.62 14.92
N VAL A 24 22.18 19.80 14.35
CA VAL A 24 21.94 18.35 14.21
C VAL A 24 21.92 17.68 15.58
N ARG A 25 22.76 18.13 16.51
CA ARG A 25 22.78 17.66 17.90
C ARG A 25 21.45 17.95 18.59
N GLU A 26 20.91 19.15 18.38
CA GLU A 26 19.65 19.57 18.98
C GLU A 26 18.49 18.66 18.52
N VAL A 27 18.41 18.39 17.21
CA VAL A 27 17.40 17.45 16.66
C VAL A 27 17.61 16.04 17.21
N TYR A 28 18.85 15.56 17.26
CA TYR A 28 19.14 14.22 17.78
C TYR A 28 18.74 14.06 19.25
N GLU A 29 19.16 14.98 20.12
CA GLU A 29 18.94 14.88 21.57
C GLU A 29 17.52 15.22 22.00
N ASN A 30 16.88 16.18 21.34
CA ASN A 30 15.56 16.67 21.75
C ASN A 30 14.38 16.07 20.98
N ILE A 31 14.63 15.47 19.81
CA ILE A 31 13.58 14.89 18.96
C ILE A 31 13.82 13.39 18.76
N GLU A 32 14.87 12.99 18.06
CA GLU A 32 15.05 11.59 17.63
C GLU A 32 15.20 10.61 18.80
N LYS A 33 16.11 10.92 19.74
CA LYS A 33 16.45 10.05 20.87
C LYS A 33 15.30 9.89 21.89
N PRO A 34 14.56 10.95 22.28
CA PRO A 34 13.35 10.80 23.09
C PRO A 34 12.25 10.00 22.39
N LEU A 35 12.13 10.15 21.07
CA LEU A 35 11.09 9.53 20.26
C LEU A 35 11.24 8.02 20.17
N ILE A 36 12.46 7.47 20.28
CA ILE A 36 12.70 6.01 20.35
C ILE A 36 11.80 5.34 21.39
N LYS A 37 11.69 5.93 22.59
CA LYS A 37 10.89 5.37 23.69
C LYS A 37 9.39 5.44 23.40
N VAL A 38 8.94 6.47 22.68
CA VAL A 38 7.55 6.65 22.30
C VAL A 38 7.19 5.67 21.19
N VAL A 39 8.03 5.55 20.17
CA VAL A 39 7.87 4.59 19.06
C VAL A 39 7.76 3.17 19.61
N ARG A 40 8.70 2.75 20.47
CA ARG A 40 8.65 1.42 21.09
C ARG A 40 7.32 1.17 21.80
N LYS A 41 6.80 2.14 22.55
CA LYS A 41 5.50 2.00 23.23
C LYS A 41 4.34 1.85 22.24
N ILE A 42 4.38 2.55 21.11
CA ILE A 42 3.34 2.43 20.06
C ILE A 42 3.42 1.06 19.41
N GLU A 43 4.62 0.57 19.10
CA GLU A 43 4.86 -0.75 18.52
C GLU A 43 4.41 -1.88 19.47
N GLU A 44 4.80 -1.81 20.75
CA GLU A 44 4.40 -2.78 21.78
C GLU A 44 2.89 -2.71 22.05
N HIS A 45 2.30 -1.51 22.03
CA HIS A 45 0.86 -1.37 22.23
C HIS A 45 0.08 -1.91 21.03
N GLY A 46 0.52 -1.69 19.79
CA GLY A 46 -0.24 -2.10 18.60
C GLY A 46 -1.62 -1.42 18.48
N VAL A 47 -2.38 -1.85 17.48
CA VAL A 47 -3.74 -1.33 17.19
C VAL A 47 -4.75 -2.48 17.26
N LEU A 48 -5.81 -2.32 18.07
CA LEU A 48 -6.87 -3.31 18.17
C LEU A 48 -7.68 -3.38 16.87
N ILE A 49 -7.90 -4.59 16.36
CA ILE A 49 -8.65 -4.86 15.15
C ILE A 49 -9.89 -5.69 15.47
N ASP A 50 -11.04 -5.26 14.96
CA ASP A 50 -12.28 -6.04 15.02
C ASP A 50 -12.30 -7.09 13.90
N THR A 51 -11.94 -8.32 14.24
CA THR A 51 -11.90 -9.45 13.31
C THR A 51 -13.28 -9.91 12.86
N THR A 52 -14.34 -9.61 13.62
CA THR A 52 -15.72 -9.93 13.25
C THR A 52 -16.15 -9.06 12.09
N VAL A 53 -15.85 -7.76 12.15
CA VAL A 53 -16.09 -6.80 11.07
C VAL A 53 -15.32 -7.21 9.81
N LEU A 54 -14.03 -7.56 9.94
CA LEU A 54 -13.23 -8.02 8.79
C LEU A 54 -13.82 -9.26 8.13
N THR A 55 -14.26 -10.24 8.93
CA THR A 55 -14.88 -11.47 8.40
C THR A 55 -16.18 -11.20 7.64
N HIS A 56 -17.00 -10.27 8.14
CA HIS A 56 -18.22 -9.87 7.46
C HIS A 56 -17.94 -9.13 6.15
N LEU A 57 -17.00 -8.18 6.17
CA LEU A 57 -16.56 -7.44 4.98
C LEU A 57 -15.96 -8.36 3.93
N ALA A 58 -15.16 -9.36 4.33
CA ALA A 58 -14.58 -10.33 3.41
C ALA A 58 -15.66 -11.02 2.57
N LYS A 59 -16.70 -11.54 3.24
CA LYS A 59 -17.83 -12.21 2.56
C LYS A 59 -18.59 -11.26 1.64
N LYS A 60 -18.89 -10.06 2.13
CA LYS A 60 -19.59 -9.03 1.35
C LYS A 60 -18.83 -8.70 0.07
N TYR A 61 -17.54 -8.37 0.19
CA TYR A 61 -16.73 -7.96 -0.95
C TYR A 61 -16.43 -9.11 -1.92
N GLN A 62 -16.32 -10.35 -1.43
CA GLN A 62 -16.24 -11.52 -2.32
C GLN A 62 -17.50 -11.63 -3.19
N THR A 63 -18.69 -11.49 -2.60
CA THR A 63 -19.96 -11.54 -3.36
C THR A 63 -20.09 -10.37 -4.34
N GLU A 64 -19.71 -9.16 -3.94
CA GLU A 64 -19.73 -7.97 -4.82
C GLU A 64 -18.73 -8.13 -5.99
N LEU A 65 -17.52 -8.62 -5.71
CA LEU A 65 -16.52 -8.90 -6.74
C LEU A 65 -17.01 -9.94 -7.75
N GLU A 66 -17.64 -11.02 -7.31
CA GLU A 66 -18.22 -12.02 -8.21
C GLU A 66 -19.30 -11.42 -9.12
N HIS A 67 -20.08 -10.47 -8.61
CA HIS A 67 -21.11 -9.80 -9.40
C HIS A 67 -20.49 -8.87 -10.46
N ILE A 68 -19.55 -8.02 -10.04
CA ILE A 68 -18.84 -7.10 -10.93
C ILE A 68 -18.07 -7.87 -11.99
N GLU A 69 -17.40 -8.97 -11.61
CA GLU A 69 -16.64 -9.80 -12.53
C GLU A 69 -17.53 -10.40 -13.64
N LYS A 70 -18.74 -10.85 -13.30
CA LYS A 70 -19.73 -11.31 -14.29
C LYS A 70 -20.17 -10.19 -15.24
N ASN A 71 -20.33 -8.97 -14.75
CA ASN A 71 -20.64 -7.82 -15.60
C ASN A 71 -19.47 -7.52 -16.56
N ILE A 72 -18.23 -7.55 -16.06
CA ILE A 72 -17.03 -7.39 -16.89
C ILE A 72 -16.96 -8.47 -17.98
N TYR A 73 -17.21 -9.74 -17.64
CA TYR A 73 -17.19 -10.84 -18.63
C TYR A 73 -18.29 -10.72 -19.67
N ARG A 74 -19.50 -10.30 -19.27
CA ARG A 74 -20.61 -10.04 -20.18
C ARG A 74 -20.23 -8.95 -21.18
N ASP A 75 -19.70 -7.84 -20.69
CA ASP A 75 -19.34 -6.68 -21.51
C ASP A 75 -18.11 -6.98 -22.40
N ALA A 76 -17.16 -7.79 -21.93
CA ALA A 76 -16.01 -8.23 -22.70
C ALA A 76 -16.34 -9.33 -23.72
N GLY A 77 -17.47 -10.04 -23.56
CA GLY A 77 -17.86 -11.18 -24.40
C GLY A 77 -17.07 -12.47 -24.14
N ARG A 78 -16.19 -12.48 -23.13
CA ARG A 78 -15.41 -13.66 -22.71
C ARG A 78 -14.89 -13.52 -21.28
N GLU A 79 -14.54 -14.64 -20.68
CA GLU A 79 -13.82 -14.67 -19.40
C GLU A 79 -12.32 -14.41 -19.60
N PHE A 80 -11.72 -13.72 -18.63
CA PHE A 80 -10.29 -13.45 -18.58
C PHE A 80 -9.88 -13.05 -17.15
N ASN A 81 -8.59 -13.02 -16.87
CA ASN A 81 -8.10 -12.55 -15.58
C ASN A 81 -8.12 -11.01 -15.51
N VAL A 82 -9.14 -10.44 -14.86
CA VAL A 82 -9.30 -8.98 -14.65
C VAL A 82 -8.11 -8.36 -13.90
N ASN A 83 -7.42 -9.15 -13.06
CA ASN A 83 -6.23 -8.71 -12.33
C ASN A 83 -4.98 -8.64 -13.21
N SER A 84 -4.98 -9.25 -14.41
CA SER A 84 -3.86 -9.21 -15.34
C SER A 84 -3.89 -7.91 -16.17
N PRO A 85 -2.97 -6.96 -15.97
CA PRO A 85 -2.95 -5.71 -16.74
C PRO A 85 -2.79 -5.94 -18.24
N LYS A 86 -2.15 -7.06 -18.62
CA LYS A 86 -1.97 -7.48 -20.01
C LYS A 86 -3.30 -7.90 -20.64
N GLN A 87 -4.00 -8.88 -20.05
CA GLN A 87 -5.28 -9.37 -20.59
C GLN A 87 -6.33 -8.26 -20.59
N LEU A 88 -6.37 -7.46 -19.53
CA LEU A 88 -7.25 -6.29 -19.46
C LEU A 88 -6.96 -5.28 -20.58
N GLY A 89 -5.67 -5.03 -20.87
CA GLY A 89 -5.28 -4.14 -21.96
C GLY A 89 -5.64 -4.67 -23.34
N GLU A 90 -5.57 -5.99 -23.56
CA GLU A 90 -6.02 -6.65 -24.80
C GLU A 90 -7.53 -6.47 -24.98
N VAL A 91 -8.32 -6.78 -23.95
CA VAL A 91 -9.79 -6.63 -23.99
C VAL A 91 -10.21 -5.19 -24.24
N LEU A 92 -9.69 -4.24 -23.44
CA LEU A 92 -10.10 -2.83 -23.56
C LEU A 92 -9.66 -2.19 -24.88
N PHE A 93 -8.41 -2.41 -25.29
CA PHE A 93 -7.81 -1.61 -26.35
C PHE A 93 -7.75 -2.30 -27.71
N ASP A 94 -7.75 -3.63 -27.77
CA ASP A 94 -7.71 -4.38 -29.04
C ASP A 94 -9.10 -4.90 -29.42
N GLU A 95 -9.80 -5.51 -28.47
CA GLU A 95 -11.11 -6.13 -28.70
C GLU A 95 -12.21 -5.06 -28.72
N LEU A 96 -12.36 -4.28 -27.64
CA LEU A 96 -13.39 -3.25 -27.49
C LEU A 96 -13.00 -1.89 -28.10
N LYS A 97 -11.72 -1.69 -28.43
CA LYS A 97 -11.17 -0.47 -29.06
C LYS A 97 -11.45 0.82 -28.27
N ILE A 98 -11.49 0.73 -26.94
CA ILE A 98 -11.70 1.86 -26.02
C ILE A 98 -10.35 2.55 -25.77
N THR A 99 -9.87 3.31 -26.76
CA THR A 99 -8.56 3.96 -26.66
C THR A 99 -8.65 5.46 -26.33
N PRO A 100 -7.99 5.96 -25.26
CA PRO A 100 -7.80 7.38 -25.01
C PRO A 100 -6.95 8.04 -26.10
N GLU A 101 -7.23 9.31 -26.39
CA GLU A 101 -6.53 10.11 -27.40
C GLU A 101 -5.00 10.21 -27.16
N ARG A 102 -4.57 10.16 -25.89
CA ARG A 102 -3.15 10.18 -25.49
C ARG A 102 -2.86 9.07 -24.49
N HIS A 103 -2.42 7.93 -25.00
CA HIS A 103 -2.14 6.75 -24.18
C HIS A 103 -0.72 6.78 -23.60
N LYS A 104 -0.61 6.77 -22.27
CA LYS A 104 0.68 6.48 -21.63
C LYS A 104 0.99 4.99 -21.73
N LYS A 105 2.25 4.68 -22.03
CA LYS A 105 2.80 3.32 -21.98
C LYS A 105 3.50 3.08 -20.64
N THR A 106 3.47 1.85 -20.17
CA THR A 106 4.29 1.39 -19.05
C THR A 106 5.78 1.41 -19.45
N PRO A 107 6.73 1.34 -18.48
CA PRO A 107 8.15 1.23 -18.80
C PRO A 107 8.48 0.05 -19.73
N GLY A 108 7.67 -1.03 -19.71
CA GLY A 108 7.78 -2.17 -20.61
C GLY A 108 7.08 -2.01 -21.97
N GLY A 109 6.61 -0.81 -22.32
CA GLY A 109 6.02 -0.51 -23.63
C GLY A 109 4.55 -0.90 -23.82
N ALA A 110 3.96 -1.66 -22.89
CA ALA A 110 2.53 -2.01 -22.93
C ALA A 110 1.64 -0.79 -22.62
N ARG A 111 0.45 -0.73 -23.22
CA ARG A 111 -0.58 0.30 -22.91
C ARG A 111 -0.93 0.23 -21.43
N SER A 112 -0.90 1.38 -20.75
CA SER A 112 -1.14 1.42 -19.32
C SER A 112 -2.62 1.27 -19.01
N THR A 113 -2.95 0.31 -18.15
CA THR A 113 -4.27 0.19 -17.51
C THR A 113 -4.22 0.71 -16.07
N ARG A 114 -3.38 1.71 -15.76
CA ARG A 114 -3.38 2.31 -14.41
C ARG A 114 -4.70 3.01 -14.15
N GLU A 115 -5.10 3.10 -12.88
CA GLU A 115 -6.30 3.81 -12.44
C GLU A 115 -6.41 5.21 -13.05
N SER A 116 -5.35 6.02 -12.98
CA SER A 116 -5.30 7.36 -13.58
C SER A 116 -5.50 7.40 -15.10
N GLU A 117 -5.24 6.29 -15.81
CA GLU A 117 -5.45 6.19 -17.26
C GLU A 117 -6.84 5.65 -17.59
N LEU A 118 -7.35 4.72 -16.79
CA LEU A 118 -8.73 4.22 -16.90
C LEU A 118 -9.75 5.30 -16.57
N GLU A 119 -9.48 6.17 -15.59
CA GLU A 119 -10.39 7.27 -15.21
C GLU A 119 -10.67 8.22 -16.38
N LYS A 120 -9.70 8.43 -17.27
CA LYS A 120 -9.87 9.29 -18.46
C LYS A 120 -10.85 8.73 -19.49
N ILE A 121 -11.10 7.43 -19.45
CA ILE A 121 -11.99 6.70 -20.36
C ILE A 121 -13.15 6.06 -19.60
N ARG A 122 -13.41 6.48 -18.36
CA ARG A 122 -14.47 5.94 -17.51
C ARG A 122 -15.83 5.96 -18.20
N ASP A 123 -16.15 7.06 -18.87
CA ASP A 123 -17.44 7.25 -19.55
C ASP A 123 -17.48 6.65 -20.96
N ALA A 124 -16.37 6.07 -21.45
CA ALA A 124 -16.31 5.53 -22.80
C ALA A 124 -17.03 4.18 -22.93
N HIS A 125 -17.09 3.40 -21.83
CA HIS A 125 -17.78 2.12 -21.79
C HIS A 125 -18.06 1.67 -20.34
N PRO A 126 -19.24 1.10 -20.02
CA PRO A 126 -19.59 0.62 -18.67
C PRO A 126 -18.53 -0.28 -18.01
N ILE A 127 -18.00 -1.24 -18.76
CA ILE A 127 -16.85 -2.08 -18.34
C ILE A 127 -15.72 -1.33 -17.63
N VAL A 128 -15.41 -0.07 -18.00
CA VAL A 128 -14.30 0.68 -17.39
C VAL A 128 -14.62 1.04 -15.94
N ALA A 129 -15.85 1.46 -15.66
CA ALA A 129 -16.29 1.74 -14.30
C ALA A 129 -16.28 0.46 -13.44
N ASP A 130 -16.79 -0.65 -13.99
CA ASP A 130 -16.78 -1.95 -13.33
C ASP A 130 -15.34 -2.42 -13.01
N ILE A 131 -14.38 -2.20 -13.92
CA ILE A 131 -12.96 -2.55 -13.71
C ILE A 131 -12.34 -1.71 -12.57
N LEU A 132 -12.66 -0.42 -12.51
CA LEU A 132 -12.17 0.47 -11.46
C LEU A 132 -12.70 0.00 -10.10
N GLU A 133 -14.00 -0.24 -10.00
CA GLU A 133 -14.65 -0.74 -8.79
C GLU A 133 -14.11 -2.12 -8.37
N TYR A 134 -13.98 -3.05 -9.32
CA TYR A 134 -13.40 -4.38 -9.07
C TYR A 134 -12.00 -4.26 -8.47
N ARG A 135 -11.14 -3.39 -8.99
CA ARG A 135 -9.76 -3.24 -8.51
C ARG A 135 -9.69 -2.59 -7.14
N GLU A 136 -10.56 -1.62 -6.87
CA GLU A 136 -10.68 -1.01 -5.55
C GLU A 136 -11.07 -2.06 -4.51
N LEU A 137 -12.20 -2.75 -4.73
CA LEU A 137 -12.68 -3.80 -3.83
C LEU A 137 -11.67 -4.94 -3.69
N LYS A 138 -11.04 -5.37 -4.78
CA LYS A 138 -10.03 -6.43 -4.73
C LYS A 138 -8.81 -6.01 -3.93
N LYS A 139 -8.38 -4.76 -4.02
CA LYS A 139 -7.27 -4.23 -3.20
C LYS A 139 -7.68 -4.18 -1.73
N LEU A 140 -8.87 -3.68 -1.41
CA LEU A 140 -9.40 -3.69 -0.05
C LEU A 140 -9.43 -5.11 0.54
N LEU A 141 -9.99 -6.04 -0.21
CA LEU A 141 -10.13 -7.44 0.18
C LEU A 141 -8.76 -8.10 0.40
N SER A 142 -7.93 -8.12 -0.65
CA SER A 142 -6.68 -8.88 -0.64
C SER A 142 -5.57 -8.23 0.18
N THR A 143 -5.44 -6.89 0.17
CA THR A 143 -4.31 -6.24 0.85
C THR A 143 -4.56 -6.07 2.34
N TYR A 144 -5.83 -5.85 2.73
CA TYR A 144 -6.16 -5.50 4.12
C TYR A 144 -7.07 -6.54 4.77
N ILE A 145 -8.23 -6.84 4.20
CA ILE A 145 -9.26 -7.62 4.91
C ILE A 145 -8.84 -9.09 5.11
N GLU A 146 -8.26 -9.73 4.09
CA GLU A 146 -7.83 -11.14 4.17
C GLU A 146 -6.42 -11.31 4.76
N ASN A 147 -5.55 -10.32 4.57
CA ASN A 147 -4.13 -10.40 4.93
C ASN A 147 -3.79 -9.85 6.32
N LEU A 148 -4.64 -9.03 6.93
CA LEU A 148 -4.40 -8.53 8.29
C LEU A 148 -4.63 -9.57 9.40
N PRO A 149 -5.69 -10.42 9.38
CA PRO A 149 -5.96 -11.35 10.47
C PRO A 149 -4.80 -12.29 10.84
N PRO A 150 -4.02 -12.84 9.89
CA PRO A 150 -2.85 -13.67 10.21
C PRO A 150 -1.70 -12.92 10.91
N LEU A 151 -1.71 -11.58 10.89
CA LEU A 151 -0.66 -10.73 11.47
C LEU A 151 -1.01 -10.23 12.88
N LEU A 152 -2.18 -10.61 13.41
CA LEU A 152 -2.62 -10.18 14.73
C LEU A 152 -2.00 -11.02 15.85
N ASP A 153 -1.79 -10.40 17.00
CA ASP A 153 -1.47 -11.11 18.25
C ASP A 153 -2.69 -11.85 18.83
N ALA A 154 -2.51 -12.47 20.01
CA ALA A 154 -3.58 -13.22 20.69
C ALA A 154 -4.75 -12.33 21.16
N GLU A 155 -4.51 -11.02 21.28
CA GLU A 155 -5.45 -9.99 21.70
C GLU A 155 -6.08 -9.23 20.52
N ASN A 156 -5.91 -9.72 19.29
CA ASN A 156 -6.36 -9.11 18.03
C ASN A 156 -5.73 -7.74 17.75
N ARG A 157 -4.47 -7.56 18.12
CA ARG A 157 -3.72 -6.32 17.93
C ARG A 157 -2.70 -6.47 16.83
N LEU A 158 -2.59 -5.42 16.04
CA LEU A 158 -1.66 -5.32 14.93
C LEU A 158 -0.46 -4.47 15.34
N HIS A 159 0.73 -5.03 15.19
CA HIS A 159 1.99 -4.40 15.59
C HIS A 159 2.81 -4.08 14.34
N ALA A 160 2.87 -2.81 13.96
CA ALA A 160 3.71 -2.35 12.87
C ALA A 160 5.03 -1.79 13.41
N GLU A 161 6.11 -1.99 12.67
CA GLU A 161 7.40 -1.35 12.93
C GLU A 161 7.41 0.07 12.35
N PHE A 162 7.80 1.06 13.14
CA PHE A 162 7.94 2.45 12.71
C PHE A 162 9.41 2.81 12.51
N LEU A 163 9.80 2.93 11.25
CA LEU A 163 11.14 3.28 10.84
C LEU A 163 11.37 4.79 10.98
N GLN A 164 12.17 5.17 11.99
CA GLN A 164 12.60 6.57 12.18
C GLN A 164 13.65 6.99 11.16
N THR A 165 14.48 6.06 10.68
CA THR A 165 15.55 6.31 9.72
C THR A 165 15.25 5.66 8.38
N GLY A 166 15.37 6.39 7.27
CA GLY A 166 15.27 5.80 5.92
C GLY A 166 14.60 6.67 4.87
N THR A 167 13.87 7.73 5.25
CA THR A 167 13.32 8.69 4.28
C THR A 167 14.20 9.93 4.19
N THR A 168 14.38 10.46 2.98
CA THR A 168 15.15 11.69 2.73
C THR A 168 14.49 12.93 3.35
N THR A 169 13.20 12.86 3.66
CA THR A 169 12.39 13.98 4.14
C THR A 169 12.22 14.03 5.66
N GLY A 170 12.73 13.03 6.39
CA GLY A 170 12.55 12.92 7.84
C GLY A 170 11.17 12.42 8.28
N ARG A 171 10.34 11.91 7.36
CA ARG A 171 9.08 11.24 7.69
C ARG A 171 9.35 9.81 8.17
N MET A 172 8.60 9.35 9.17
CA MET A 172 8.60 7.93 9.51
C MET A 172 7.99 7.11 8.37
N ALA A 173 8.43 5.87 8.24
CA ALA A 173 7.76 4.85 7.44
C ALA A 173 7.24 3.72 8.36
N SER A 174 6.23 2.96 7.93
CA SER A 174 5.79 1.76 8.65
C SER A 174 5.93 0.49 7.81
N GLN A 175 6.34 -0.61 8.44
CA GLN A 175 6.44 -1.93 7.80
C GLN A 175 5.99 -3.05 8.74
N ASN A 176 5.78 -4.24 8.18
CA ASN A 176 5.45 -5.47 8.91
C ASN A 176 4.24 -5.38 9.87
N PRO A 177 3.04 -4.91 9.44
CA PRO A 177 2.66 -4.45 8.11
C PRO A 177 2.72 -2.92 7.92
N ASN A 178 2.56 -2.45 6.68
CA ASN A 178 2.48 -1.03 6.40
C ASN A 178 1.11 -0.46 6.84
N MET A 179 1.12 0.31 7.93
CA MET A 179 -0.04 0.97 8.52
C MET A 179 -0.26 2.40 8.03
N GLN A 180 0.66 2.97 7.25
CA GLN A 180 0.51 4.31 6.69
C GLN A 180 -0.38 4.33 5.44
N ASN A 181 -0.55 3.18 4.79
CA ASN A 181 -1.35 3.03 3.58
C ASN A 181 -2.73 2.44 3.84
N ILE A 182 -3.30 2.59 5.04
CA ILE A 182 -4.67 2.15 5.32
C ILE A 182 -5.67 3.05 4.55
N PRO A 183 -6.59 2.50 3.75
CA PRO A 183 -7.57 3.27 2.99
C PRO A 183 -8.48 4.10 3.91
N ILE A 184 -8.77 5.35 3.52
CA ILE A 184 -9.57 6.30 4.32
C ILE A 184 -10.94 6.64 3.69
N HIS A 185 -11.14 6.32 2.41
CA HIS A 185 -12.38 6.55 1.68
C HIS A 185 -12.70 5.33 0.81
N SER A 186 -13.98 4.99 0.77
CA SER A 186 -14.67 4.08 -0.16
C SER A 186 -16.04 4.67 -0.42
#